data_AF-A0A4R0MX11-F1
#
_entry.id   AF-A0A4R0MX11-F1
#
_cell.length_a   1.000
_cell.length_b   1.000
_cell.length_c   1.000
_cell.angle_alpha   90.00
_cell.angle_beta   90.00
_cell.angle_gamma   90.00
#
_symmetry.space_group_name_H-M   'P 1'
#
loop_
_entity.id
_entity.type
_entity.pdbx_description
1 polymer ?
#
loop_
_entity_poly.entity_id
_entity_poly.type
_entity_poly.pdbx_seq_one_letter_code
_entity_poly.pdbx_strand_id
1 'polypeptide(L)'
;MKNKKYFILALSLGLITFFGCKKSFLDRAPLDKVTLESFFKSEGDLRLATGALYGTPWFDFNDKSMIALGDAMAGNLSRTNWITYSTFAVNSSDPRINEAWRSLYKIIAYANLNMIYIEKNTDPSVSVAAKNSAIAELRFLRGTAYFYLVQYFGEVPIITDNRELAEQPQINKHLVKDVYRFVIDDMKFAVANLRSTPDKGRVNKWSAEGMLAKIYLTRSGLTDDGVGTGNGLRNQALLDSAQKYAGDVCVNSGLKLLPNYADLFKIENNNNEESLFALQFIASPIAYGLGNSTQGYFAAEGKLTNAGDGFGAANSPSIDIYNKYDVKDARRKATFMQNGDLYTELLKKDGGYRVTDVTPHVKKYVVGTNEDNPGQVYFLSTSSATYMLRLADVYLIYVEALIGNNSTSTNADAVKYYNLVRARAGLDVKAAPIAKADVLIDRQIELAIEGQYWFDLLREYDINPSQTINKISLQNRGRLTYNAATNARTNEPQFSTPTAASFKLPLPAADITTNPLLSQPAVAYYK
;
A
#
# COMPACT_ATOMS: atom_id res chain seq x y z
N MET A 1 -35.11 74.15 -30.83
CA MET A 1 -34.09 73.50 -29.95
C MET A 1 -34.42 72.05 -29.55
N LYS A 2 -35.27 71.30 -30.30
CA LYS A 2 -35.48 69.85 -30.06
C LYS A 2 -34.67 68.94 -31.01
N ASN A 3 -34.23 69.43 -32.17
CA ASN A 3 -33.54 68.59 -33.18
C ASN A 3 -32.01 68.50 -33.04
N LYS A 4 -31.36 69.32 -32.20
CA LYS A 4 -29.91 69.18 -31.89
C LYS A 4 -29.62 68.10 -30.83
N LYS A 5 -30.61 67.72 -30.01
CA LYS A 5 -30.44 66.69 -28.97
C LYS A 5 -30.46 65.27 -29.55
N TYR A 6 -31.26 65.01 -30.59
CA TYR A 6 -31.31 63.70 -31.27
C TYR A 6 -30.10 63.44 -32.16
N PHE A 7 -29.48 64.48 -32.73
CA PHE A 7 -28.26 64.33 -33.53
C PHE A 7 -27.04 63.98 -32.67
N ILE A 8 -26.94 64.55 -31.46
CA ILE A 8 -25.88 64.23 -30.49
C ILE A 8 -26.08 62.81 -29.91
N LEU A 9 -27.33 62.40 -29.66
CA LEU A 9 -27.64 61.05 -29.16
C LEU A 9 -27.35 59.95 -30.21
N ALA A 10 -27.63 60.21 -31.49
CA ALA A 10 -27.30 59.31 -32.60
C ALA A 10 -25.79 59.23 -32.88
N LEU A 11 -25.05 60.33 -32.72
CA LEU A 11 -23.59 60.36 -32.84
C LEU A 11 -22.90 59.62 -31.68
N SER A 12 -23.47 59.66 -30.46
CA SER A 12 -22.96 58.91 -29.31
C SER A 12 -23.27 57.41 -29.34
N LEU A 13 -24.34 57.00 -30.04
CA LEU A 13 -24.71 55.58 -30.19
C LEU A 13 -23.95 54.89 -31.34
N GLY A 14 -23.50 55.66 -32.35
CA GLY A 14 -22.68 55.16 -33.46
C GLY A 14 -21.18 55.01 -33.17
N LEU A 15 -20.68 55.56 -32.05
CA LEU A 15 -19.26 55.49 -31.66
C LEU A 15 -18.90 54.28 -30.77
N ILE A 16 -19.89 53.45 -30.39
CA ILE A 16 -19.68 52.28 -29.52
C ILE A 16 -19.43 50.99 -30.34
N THR A 17 -19.60 51.01 -31.67
CA THR A 17 -19.45 49.81 -32.52
C THR A 17 -18.03 49.54 -33.04
N PHE A 18 -17.03 50.38 -32.72
CA PHE A 18 -15.65 50.21 -33.22
C PHE A 18 -14.58 49.84 -32.18
N PHE A 19 -14.95 49.66 -30.90
CA PHE A 19 -14.09 48.97 -29.93
C PHE A 19 -14.53 47.50 -29.76
N GLY A 20 -14.60 46.78 -30.88
CA GLY A 20 -14.48 45.33 -30.83
C GLY A 20 -13.11 45.01 -30.26
N CYS A 21 -13.07 44.39 -29.08
CA CYS A 21 -11.85 43.80 -28.55
C CYS A 21 -11.17 43.00 -29.66
N LYS A 22 -9.94 43.40 -30.05
CA LYS A 22 -9.09 42.58 -30.93
C LYS A 22 -9.09 41.16 -30.35
N LYS A 23 -9.19 40.12 -31.19
CA LYS A 23 -9.21 38.71 -30.75
C LYS A 23 -8.13 38.37 -29.71
N SER A 24 -6.99 39.07 -29.71
CA SER A 24 -5.91 38.98 -28.72
C SER A 24 -6.24 39.41 -27.28
N PHE A 25 -7.40 40.03 -27.03
CA PHE A 25 -7.89 40.34 -25.67
C PHE A 25 -8.79 39.22 -25.11
N LEU A 26 -9.45 38.45 -25.99
CA LEU A 26 -10.24 37.27 -25.62
C LEU A 26 -9.38 35.99 -25.59
N ASP A 27 -8.28 35.96 -26.36
CA ASP A 27 -7.24 34.92 -26.30
C ASP A 27 -6.09 35.32 -25.36
N ARG A 28 -6.39 35.66 -24.11
CA ARG A 28 -5.37 35.61 -23.05
C ARG A 28 -5.51 34.28 -22.34
N ALA A 29 -4.58 33.36 -22.60
CA ALA A 29 -4.34 32.26 -21.69
C ALA A 29 -4.18 32.85 -20.27
N PRO A 30 -4.83 32.29 -19.24
CA PRO A 30 -4.73 32.80 -17.88
C PRO A 30 -3.26 32.92 -17.49
N LEU A 31 -2.79 34.15 -17.23
CA LEU A 31 -1.39 34.47 -16.90
C LEU A 31 -0.94 33.80 -15.60
N ASP A 32 -1.90 33.28 -14.83
CA ASP A 32 -1.74 32.78 -13.47
C ASP A 32 -1.94 31.25 -13.39
N LYS A 33 -2.17 30.58 -14.52
CA LYS A 33 -2.24 29.12 -14.61
C LYS A 33 -1.20 28.64 -15.61
N VAL A 34 -0.30 27.76 -15.17
CA VAL A 34 0.50 27.00 -16.13
C VAL A 34 -0.47 26.24 -17.03
N THR A 35 -0.52 26.57 -18.32
CA THR A 35 -1.32 25.80 -19.27
C THR A 35 -0.71 24.40 -19.37
N LEU A 36 -1.53 23.35 -19.34
CA LEU A 36 -1.08 21.96 -19.46
C LEU A 36 -0.19 21.73 -20.70
N GLU A 37 -0.38 22.55 -21.74
CA GLU A 37 0.39 22.56 -22.99
C GLU A 37 1.84 23.08 -22.82
N SER A 38 2.19 23.72 -21.70
CA SER A 38 3.52 24.32 -21.48
C SER A 38 4.20 23.92 -20.17
N PHE A 39 3.66 22.92 -19.46
CA PHE A 39 4.14 22.50 -18.14
C PHE A 39 5.42 21.66 -18.20
N PHE A 40 5.56 20.73 -19.15
CA PHE A 40 6.61 19.71 -19.14
C PHE A 40 7.86 20.13 -19.92
N LYS A 41 8.60 21.12 -19.41
CA LYS A 41 9.77 21.71 -20.08
C LYS A 41 11.11 21.22 -19.54
N SER A 42 11.09 20.53 -18.41
CA SER A 42 12.29 20.03 -17.74
C SER A 42 12.04 18.69 -17.06
N GLU A 43 13.12 18.00 -16.69
CA GLU A 43 13.03 16.82 -15.82
C GLU A 43 12.41 17.15 -14.46
N GLY A 44 12.60 18.38 -13.97
CA GLY A 44 11.98 18.88 -12.74
C GLY A 44 10.45 18.89 -12.83
N ASP A 45 9.90 19.30 -13.96
CA ASP A 45 8.46 19.33 -14.19
C ASP A 45 7.86 17.91 -14.24
N LEU A 46 8.52 17.00 -14.95
CA LEU A 46 8.15 15.57 -14.96
C LEU A 46 8.16 14.98 -13.55
N ARG A 47 9.16 15.35 -12.74
CA ARG A 47 9.31 14.90 -11.35
C ARG A 47 8.22 15.44 -10.42
N LEU A 48 7.78 16.69 -10.62
CA LEU A 48 6.66 17.29 -9.89
C LEU A 48 5.34 16.59 -10.22
N ALA A 49 5.08 16.33 -11.50
CA ALA A 49 3.86 15.65 -11.96
C ALA A 49 3.71 14.24 -11.38
N THR A 50 4.81 13.49 -11.35
CA THR A 50 4.85 12.12 -10.80
C THR A 50 4.87 12.09 -9.28
N GLY A 51 5.53 13.06 -8.63
CA GLY A 51 5.71 13.10 -7.17
C GLY A 51 4.41 13.13 -6.37
N ALA A 52 3.37 13.79 -6.90
CA ALA A 52 2.07 13.88 -6.22
C ALA A 52 1.39 12.53 -6.00
N LEU A 53 1.71 11.50 -6.80
CA LEU A 53 1.09 10.17 -6.70
C LEU A 53 1.71 9.29 -5.62
N TYR A 54 2.77 9.74 -4.93
CA TYR A 54 3.39 8.95 -3.84
C TYR A 54 2.69 9.10 -2.49
N GLY A 55 1.76 10.05 -2.34
CA GLY A 55 1.16 10.38 -1.04
C GLY A 55 -0.37 10.37 -1.07
N THR A 56 -0.97 11.57 -0.99
CA THR A 56 -2.40 11.82 -0.79
C THR A 56 -3.39 10.97 -1.63
N PRO A 57 -3.13 10.61 -2.91
CA PRO A 57 -4.04 9.72 -3.64
C PRO A 57 -4.27 8.35 -2.99
N TRP A 58 -3.32 7.88 -2.18
CA TRP A 58 -3.38 6.64 -1.41
C TRP A 58 -4.02 6.79 -0.04
N PHE A 59 -4.37 8.01 0.39
CA PHE A 59 -4.76 8.28 1.77
C PHE A 59 -5.94 7.41 2.24
N ASP A 60 -7.03 7.34 1.48
CA ASP A 60 -8.21 6.55 1.87
C ASP A 60 -7.88 5.04 2.00
N PHE A 61 -6.99 4.53 1.13
CA PHE A 61 -6.50 3.16 1.25
C PHE A 61 -5.62 2.96 2.51
N ASN A 62 -4.69 3.88 2.75
CA ASN A 62 -3.76 3.85 3.88
C ASN A 62 -4.46 4.01 5.24
N ASP A 63 -5.45 4.90 5.32
CA ASP A 63 -6.09 5.36 6.55
C ASP A 63 -6.59 4.19 7.40
N LYS A 64 -7.42 3.33 6.81
CA LYS A 64 -7.99 2.15 7.51
C LYS A 64 -8.13 0.92 6.64
N SER A 65 -8.39 1.06 5.34
CA SER A 65 -8.69 -0.09 4.48
C SER A 65 -7.56 -1.09 4.41
N MET A 66 -6.32 -0.62 4.25
CA MET A 66 -5.14 -1.49 4.18
C MET A 66 -5.00 -2.38 5.42
N ILE A 67 -5.22 -1.83 6.63
CA ILE A 67 -5.09 -2.58 7.87
C ILE A 67 -6.32 -3.44 8.15
N ALA A 68 -7.53 -2.94 7.87
CA ALA A 68 -8.77 -3.69 8.05
C ALA A 68 -8.78 -4.95 7.17
N LEU A 69 -8.46 -4.79 5.89
CA LEU A 69 -8.50 -5.86 4.90
C LEU A 69 -7.22 -6.71 4.89
N GLY A 70 -6.07 -6.13 5.28
CA GLY A 70 -4.77 -6.80 5.21
C GLY A 70 -4.29 -7.49 6.50
N ASP A 71 -4.66 -6.98 7.67
CA ASP A 71 -4.21 -7.50 8.98
C ASP A 71 -5.37 -7.93 9.89
N ALA A 72 -6.44 -7.12 9.99
CA ALA A 72 -7.57 -7.47 10.84
C ALA A 72 -8.34 -8.69 10.29
N MET A 73 -8.66 -8.67 8.98
CA MET A 73 -9.26 -9.83 8.29
C MET A 73 -8.34 -11.07 8.34
N ALA A 74 -7.02 -10.87 8.29
CA ALA A 74 -6.03 -11.92 8.38
C ALA A 74 -5.84 -12.50 9.80
N GLY A 75 -6.44 -11.87 10.80
CA GLY A 75 -6.40 -12.32 12.19
C GLY A 75 -5.17 -11.86 12.97
N ASN A 76 -4.45 -10.82 12.53
CA ASN A 76 -3.34 -10.22 13.30
C ASN A 76 -3.83 -9.23 14.37
N LEU A 77 -5.07 -8.74 14.25
CA LEU A 77 -5.69 -7.84 15.22
C LEU A 77 -6.94 -8.47 15.85
N SER A 78 -7.13 -8.23 17.14
CA SER A 78 -8.38 -8.43 17.86
C SER A 78 -8.97 -7.07 18.17
N ARG A 79 -10.13 -6.76 17.57
CA ARG A 79 -10.78 -5.45 17.64
C ARG A 79 -12.30 -5.57 17.59
N THR A 80 -12.97 -5.12 18.66
CA THR A 80 -14.42 -5.32 18.86
C THR A 80 -15.27 -4.61 17.81
N ASN A 81 -14.90 -3.40 17.39
CA ASN A 81 -15.66 -2.65 16.38
C ASN A 81 -15.33 -3.05 14.93
N TRP A 82 -14.45 -4.04 14.72
CA TRP A 82 -14.05 -4.61 13.43
C TRP A 82 -14.37 -6.12 13.35
N ILE A 83 -15.36 -6.57 14.13
CA ILE A 83 -15.75 -7.98 14.22
C ILE A 83 -16.08 -8.61 12.85
N THR A 84 -16.70 -7.83 11.95
CA THR A 84 -17.04 -8.26 10.59
C THR A 84 -15.84 -8.78 9.79
N TYR A 85 -14.65 -8.22 10.00
CA TYR A 85 -13.44 -8.69 9.31
C TYR A 85 -12.92 -9.99 9.93
N SER A 86 -12.98 -10.12 11.27
CA SER A 86 -12.50 -11.34 11.94
C SER A 86 -13.45 -12.53 11.78
N THR A 87 -14.73 -12.28 11.49
CA THR A 87 -15.76 -13.30 11.23
C THR A 87 -16.11 -13.51 9.75
N PHE A 88 -15.39 -12.84 8.84
CA PHE A 88 -15.59 -12.94 7.38
C PHE A 88 -16.99 -12.53 6.88
N ALA A 89 -17.63 -11.58 7.57
CA ALA A 89 -18.98 -11.09 7.24
C ALA A 89 -18.98 -9.81 6.39
N VAL A 90 -17.84 -9.47 5.77
CA VAL A 90 -17.67 -8.25 4.95
C VAL A 90 -18.62 -8.29 3.74
N ASN A 91 -19.34 -7.20 3.48
CA ASN A 91 -20.30 -7.10 2.37
C ASN A 91 -20.01 -5.89 1.46
N SER A 92 -20.73 -5.78 0.33
CA SER A 92 -20.52 -4.75 -0.70
C SER A 92 -20.78 -3.31 -0.25
N SER A 93 -21.41 -3.10 0.91
CA SER A 93 -21.63 -1.78 1.51
C SER A 93 -20.59 -1.43 2.58
N ASP A 94 -19.61 -2.30 2.82
CA ASP A 94 -18.57 -2.07 3.82
C ASP A 94 -17.73 -0.82 3.45
N PRO A 95 -17.56 0.14 4.38
CA PRO A 95 -16.84 1.38 4.07
C PRO A 95 -15.40 1.16 3.65
N ARG A 96 -14.72 0.11 4.16
CA ARG A 96 -13.31 -0.14 3.86
C ARG A 96 -13.10 -0.71 2.47
N ILE A 97 -14.05 -1.52 1.99
CA ILE A 97 -14.09 -1.94 0.58
C ILE A 97 -14.26 -0.72 -0.33
N ASN A 98 -15.22 0.15 -0.03
CA ASN A 98 -15.51 1.36 -0.82
C ASN A 98 -14.30 2.30 -0.88
N GLU A 99 -13.66 2.55 0.27
CA GLU A 99 -12.45 3.37 0.38
C GLU A 99 -11.27 2.77 -0.40
N ALA A 100 -11.04 1.46 -0.31
CA ALA A 100 -9.98 0.79 -1.06
C ALA A 100 -10.21 0.90 -2.58
N TRP A 101 -11.41 0.53 -3.03
CA TRP A 101 -11.78 0.60 -4.45
C TRP A 101 -11.59 2.01 -5.02
N ARG A 102 -12.17 3.02 -4.36
CA ARG A 102 -12.07 4.42 -4.78
C ARG A 102 -10.62 4.92 -4.82
N SER A 103 -9.83 4.66 -3.78
CA SER A 103 -8.46 5.14 -3.69
C SER A 103 -7.58 4.52 -4.77
N LEU A 104 -7.70 3.21 -4.99
CA LEU A 104 -6.92 2.47 -5.99
C LEU A 104 -7.26 2.92 -7.42
N TYR A 105 -8.53 3.13 -7.75
CA TYR A 105 -8.91 3.70 -9.05
C TYR A 105 -8.54 5.17 -9.20
N LYS A 106 -8.51 5.94 -8.12
CA LYS A 106 -8.00 7.33 -8.12
C LYS A 106 -6.52 7.38 -8.51
N ILE A 107 -5.70 6.47 -7.99
CA ILE A 107 -4.28 6.34 -8.37
C ILE A 107 -4.15 6.01 -9.86
N ILE A 108 -4.92 5.04 -10.35
CA ILE A 108 -4.96 4.67 -11.78
C ILE A 108 -5.33 5.87 -12.64
N ALA A 109 -6.36 6.62 -12.25
CA ALA A 109 -6.82 7.80 -12.97
C ALA A 109 -5.73 8.88 -13.08
N TYR A 110 -5.06 9.20 -11.97
CA TYR A 110 -3.96 10.15 -12.00
C TYR A 110 -2.78 9.65 -12.83
N ALA A 111 -2.45 8.35 -12.76
CA ALA A 111 -1.36 7.80 -13.53
C ALA A 111 -1.64 7.91 -15.03
N ASN A 112 -2.83 7.48 -15.47
CA ASN A 112 -3.25 7.56 -16.87
C ASN A 112 -3.22 8.99 -17.41
N LEU A 113 -3.84 9.94 -16.68
CA LEU A 113 -3.88 11.34 -17.10
C LEU A 113 -2.48 11.96 -17.18
N ASN A 114 -1.62 11.72 -16.18
CA ASN A 114 -0.25 12.22 -16.23
C ASN A 114 0.54 11.61 -17.39
N MET A 115 0.40 10.31 -17.66
CA MET A 115 1.05 9.69 -18.83
C MET A 115 0.57 10.31 -20.14
N ILE A 116 -0.74 10.52 -20.31
CA ILE A 116 -1.29 11.16 -21.51
C ILE A 116 -0.73 12.57 -21.71
N TYR A 117 -0.67 13.37 -20.64
CA TYR A 117 -0.16 14.74 -20.74
C TYR A 117 1.36 14.79 -20.93
N ILE A 118 2.14 13.95 -20.26
CA ILE A 118 3.58 13.81 -20.48
C ILE A 118 3.83 13.38 -21.93
N GLU A 119 3.06 12.43 -22.46
CA GLU A 119 3.22 11.97 -23.84
C GLU A 119 3.03 13.10 -24.86
N LYS A 120 1.96 13.89 -24.69
CA LYS A 120 1.54 14.93 -25.64
C LYS A 120 2.29 16.24 -25.51
N ASN A 121 2.67 16.63 -24.29
CA ASN A 121 3.05 18.01 -23.98
C ASN A 121 4.49 18.14 -23.47
N THR A 122 5.28 17.07 -23.45
CA THR A 122 6.71 17.16 -23.11
C THR A 122 7.47 17.90 -24.21
N ASP A 123 8.20 18.94 -23.82
CA ASP A 123 9.03 19.72 -24.72
C ASP A 123 10.10 18.83 -25.37
N PRO A 124 10.37 18.97 -26.69
CA PRO A 124 11.39 18.18 -27.38
C PRO A 124 12.80 18.27 -26.79
N SER A 125 13.10 19.30 -25.99
CA SER A 125 14.39 19.45 -25.29
C SER A 125 14.55 18.50 -24.09
N VAL A 126 13.47 17.96 -23.55
CA VAL A 126 13.52 16.98 -22.45
C VAL A 126 13.93 15.61 -23.01
N SER A 127 14.92 14.98 -22.37
CA SER A 127 15.45 13.70 -22.86
C SER A 127 14.41 12.59 -22.85
N VAL A 128 14.47 11.69 -23.84
CA VAL A 128 13.63 10.49 -23.91
C VAL A 128 13.80 9.63 -22.65
N ALA A 129 15.02 9.54 -22.11
CA ALA A 129 15.29 8.81 -20.88
C ALA A 129 14.55 9.41 -19.66
N ALA A 130 14.52 10.74 -19.53
CA ALA A 130 13.79 11.41 -18.47
C ALA A 130 12.28 11.21 -18.62
N LYS A 131 11.75 11.37 -19.84
CA LYS A 131 10.34 11.10 -20.17
C LYS A 131 9.96 9.65 -19.81
N ASN A 132 10.76 8.67 -20.25
CA ASN A 132 10.54 7.26 -19.96
C ASN A 132 10.63 6.95 -18.47
N SER A 133 11.57 7.55 -17.73
CA SER A 133 11.64 7.38 -16.28
C SER A 133 10.40 7.92 -15.57
N ALA A 134 9.86 9.06 -16.00
CA ALA A 134 8.63 9.60 -15.42
C ALA A 134 7.42 8.69 -15.70
N ILE A 135 7.29 8.21 -16.93
CA ILE A 135 6.26 7.22 -17.31
C ILE A 135 6.45 5.92 -16.51
N ALA A 136 7.69 5.49 -16.27
CA ALA A 136 8.01 4.29 -15.51
C ALA A 136 7.54 4.40 -14.04
N GLU A 137 7.70 5.55 -13.39
CA GLU A 137 7.13 5.79 -12.06
C GLU A 137 5.60 5.69 -12.06
N LEU A 138 4.93 6.27 -13.06
CA LEU A 138 3.46 6.22 -13.18
C LEU A 138 2.97 4.79 -13.44
N ARG A 139 3.64 4.03 -14.30
CA ARG A 139 3.32 2.62 -14.57
C ARG A 139 3.58 1.74 -13.36
N PHE A 140 4.65 1.99 -12.59
CA PHE A 140 4.86 1.30 -11.31
C PHE A 140 3.68 1.54 -10.36
N LEU A 141 3.29 2.79 -10.12
CA LEU A 141 2.20 3.13 -9.20
C LEU A 141 0.85 2.59 -9.67
N ARG A 142 0.56 2.67 -10.99
CA ARG A 142 -0.64 2.10 -11.60
C ARG A 142 -0.67 0.57 -11.48
N GLY A 143 0.44 -0.09 -11.79
CA GLY A 143 0.58 -1.54 -11.67
C GLY A 143 0.41 -2.01 -10.22
N THR A 144 0.97 -1.29 -9.24
CA THR A 144 0.76 -1.60 -7.82
C THR A 144 -0.71 -1.43 -7.41
N ALA A 145 -1.39 -0.37 -7.86
CA ALA A 145 -2.81 -0.18 -7.57
C ALA A 145 -3.68 -1.30 -8.16
N TYR A 146 -3.42 -1.70 -9.42
CA TYR A 146 -4.09 -2.85 -10.04
C TYR A 146 -3.76 -4.18 -9.35
N PHE A 147 -2.53 -4.36 -8.86
CA PHE A 147 -2.15 -5.55 -8.11
C PHE A 147 -2.95 -5.70 -6.82
N TYR A 148 -3.22 -4.59 -6.10
CA TYR A 148 -4.13 -4.62 -4.95
C TYR A 148 -5.57 -4.91 -5.37
N LEU A 149 -6.07 -4.26 -6.43
CA LEU A 149 -7.45 -4.47 -6.92
C LEU A 149 -7.71 -5.94 -7.30
N VAL A 150 -6.81 -6.55 -8.09
CA VAL A 150 -7.01 -7.93 -8.55
C VAL A 150 -6.94 -8.94 -7.41
N GLN A 151 -6.10 -8.70 -6.39
CA GLN A 151 -6.03 -9.58 -5.23
C GLN A 151 -7.28 -9.49 -4.34
N TYR A 152 -7.83 -8.29 -4.15
CA TYR A 152 -9.04 -8.14 -3.34
C TYR A 152 -10.31 -8.59 -4.05
N PHE A 153 -10.47 -8.21 -5.32
CA PHE A 153 -11.75 -8.27 -6.03
C PHE A 153 -11.76 -9.28 -7.19
N GLY A 154 -10.60 -9.81 -7.58
CA GLY A 154 -10.46 -10.64 -8.77
C GLY A 154 -10.66 -9.82 -10.05
N GLU A 155 -11.78 -10.06 -10.73
CA GLU A 155 -12.08 -9.42 -12.01
C GLU A 155 -12.41 -7.93 -11.81
N VAL A 156 -11.70 -7.06 -12.52
CA VAL A 156 -11.86 -5.61 -12.39
C VAL A 156 -11.74 -4.90 -13.75
N PRO A 157 -12.37 -3.74 -13.96
CA PRO A 157 -12.14 -2.92 -15.15
C PRO A 157 -10.67 -2.49 -15.33
N ILE A 158 -10.13 -2.73 -16.53
CA ILE A 158 -8.86 -2.17 -16.97
C ILE A 158 -9.18 -0.86 -17.68
N ILE A 159 -8.65 0.24 -17.17
CA ILE A 159 -8.89 1.60 -17.64
C ILE A 159 -7.52 2.18 -18.00
N THR A 160 -7.32 2.51 -19.27
CA THR A 160 -6.10 3.11 -19.79
C THR A 160 -6.27 4.57 -20.18
N ASP A 161 -7.51 5.02 -20.42
CA ASP A 161 -7.84 6.41 -20.67
C ASP A 161 -9.10 6.82 -19.89
N ASN A 162 -8.91 7.68 -18.89
CA ASN A 162 -10.02 8.15 -18.06
C ASN A 162 -10.91 9.18 -18.76
N ARG A 163 -10.47 9.72 -19.90
CA ARG A 163 -11.29 10.62 -20.72
C ARG A 163 -12.36 9.83 -21.47
N GLU A 164 -11.98 8.67 -22.02
CA GLU A 164 -12.93 7.73 -22.65
C GLU A 164 -13.94 7.21 -21.63
N LEU A 165 -13.50 6.87 -20.40
CA LEU A 165 -14.42 6.48 -19.33
C LEU A 165 -15.40 7.60 -18.94
N ALA A 166 -14.98 8.87 -18.98
CA ALA A 166 -15.88 9.98 -18.69
C ALA A 166 -16.99 10.14 -19.75
N GLU A 167 -16.69 9.79 -21.01
CA GLU A 167 -17.65 9.78 -22.11
C GLU A 167 -18.52 8.52 -22.10
N GLN A 168 -17.97 7.38 -21.69
CA GLN A 168 -18.63 6.07 -21.61
C GLN A 168 -18.43 5.45 -20.21
N PRO A 169 -19.23 5.85 -19.20
CA PRO A 169 -18.99 5.51 -17.80
C PRO A 169 -19.31 4.04 -17.45
N GLN A 170 -19.90 3.29 -18.39
CA GLN A 170 -20.22 1.89 -18.21
C GLN A 170 -19.17 1.02 -18.91
N ILE A 171 -18.42 0.25 -18.11
CA ILE A 171 -17.33 -0.61 -18.56
C ILE A 171 -17.44 -2.00 -17.93
N ASN A 172 -17.12 -3.04 -18.71
CA ASN A 172 -17.07 -4.42 -18.23
C ASN A 172 -15.88 -4.64 -17.29
N LYS A 173 -16.03 -5.65 -16.42
CA LYS A 173 -14.87 -6.26 -15.75
C LYS A 173 -14.03 -7.00 -16.78
N HIS A 174 -12.72 -7.12 -16.51
CA HIS A 174 -11.83 -7.92 -17.34
C HIS A 174 -11.33 -9.15 -16.58
N LEU A 175 -10.97 -10.18 -17.36
CA LEU A 175 -10.49 -11.45 -16.84
C LEU A 175 -9.26 -11.26 -15.94
N VAL A 176 -9.17 -12.01 -14.85
CA VAL A 176 -8.04 -11.95 -13.90
C VAL A 176 -6.69 -12.11 -14.61
N LYS A 177 -6.58 -13.04 -15.57
CA LYS A 177 -5.37 -13.23 -16.39
C LYS A 177 -4.93 -11.97 -17.14
N ASP A 178 -5.87 -11.15 -17.60
CA ASP A 178 -5.59 -9.95 -18.36
C ASP A 178 -5.15 -8.82 -17.44
N VAL A 179 -5.77 -8.71 -16.26
CA VAL A 179 -5.34 -7.74 -15.23
C VAL A 179 -3.91 -8.05 -14.78
N TYR A 180 -3.58 -9.32 -14.50
CA TYR A 180 -2.21 -9.72 -14.17
C TYR A 180 -1.22 -9.48 -15.30
N ARG A 181 -1.59 -9.77 -16.56
CA ARG A 181 -0.76 -9.43 -17.72
C ARG A 181 -0.48 -7.92 -17.77
N PHE A 182 -1.51 -7.10 -17.63
CA PHE A 182 -1.39 -5.64 -17.61
C PHE A 182 -0.44 -5.13 -16.53
N VAL A 183 -0.59 -5.64 -15.29
CA VAL A 183 0.29 -5.31 -14.16
C VAL A 183 1.74 -5.71 -14.43
N ILE A 184 1.97 -6.92 -14.96
CA ILE A 184 3.31 -7.41 -15.29
C ILE A 184 3.96 -6.55 -16.37
N ASP A 185 3.21 -6.14 -17.39
CA ASP A 185 3.72 -5.29 -18.47
C ASP A 185 4.09 -3.89 -17.97
N ASP A 186 3.30 -3.32 -17.04
CA ASP A 186 3.64 -2.07 -16.34
C ASP A 186 4.92 -2.19 -15.52
N MET A 187 5.06 -3.27 -14.75
CA MET A 187 6.24 -3.49 -13.92
C MET A 187 7.50 -3.77 -14.75
N LYS A 188 7.41 -4.53 -15.84
CA LYS A 188 8.54 -4.76 -16.75
C LYS A 188 9.04 -3.47 -17.39
N PHE A 189 8.13 -2.59 -17.79
CA PHE A 189 8.51 -1.27 -18.29
C PHE A 189 9.20 -0.45 -17.20
N ALA A 190 8.70 -0.51 -15.96
CA ALA A 190 9.31 0.16 -14.82
C ALA A 190 10.74 -0.33 -14.56
N VAL A 191 10.96 -1.66 -14.53
CA VAL A 191 12.30 -2.27 -14.39
C VAL A 191 13.28 -1.75 -15.45
N ALA A 192 12.82 -1.60 -16.69
CA ALA A 192 13.69 -1.19 -17.80
C ALA A 192 13.99 0.32 -17.86
N ASN A 193 13.16 1.17 -17.26
CA ASN A 193 13.21 2.62 -17.50
C ASN A 193 13.31 3.49 -16.24
N LEU A 194 13.13 2.93 -15.04
CA LEU A 194 13.34 3.70 -13.82
C LEU A 194 14.80 4.11 -13.66
N ARG A 195 15.00 5.31 -13.10
CA ARG A 195 16.31 5.80 -12.70
C ARG A 195 17.00 4.83 -11.74
N SER A 196 18.28 4.58 -11.99
CA SER A 196 19.13 3.80 -11.08
C SER A 196 19.38 4.52 -9.75
N THR A 197 19.47 5.86 -9.78
CA THR A 197 19.75 6.70 -8.61
C THR A 197 18.72 7.82 -8.52
N PRO A 198 17.50 7.56 -7.99
CA PRO A 198 16.49 8.60 -7.84
C PRO A 198 16.69 9.40 -6.54
N ASP A 199 15.90 10.48 -6.38
CA ASP A 199 15.72 11.14 -5.09
C ASP A 199 15.20 10.15 -4.03
N LYS A 200 15.58 10.33 -2.77
CA LYS A 200 15.07 9.51 -1.66
C LYS A 200 13.53 9.52 -1.62
N GLY A 201 12.94 8.36 -1.39
CA GLY A 201 11.49 8.15 -1.32
C GLY A 201 10.81 7.89 -2.67
N ARG A 202 11.56 7.93 -3.78
CA ARG A 202 11.06 7.55 -5.10
C ARG A 202 11.50 6.14 -5.48
N VAL A 203 10.71 5.49 -6.33
CA VAL A 203 11.03 4.13 -6.79
C VAL A 203 12.20 4.10 -7.76
N ASN A 204 12.96 3.00 -7.72
CA ASN A 204 14.05 2.69 -8.64
C ASN A 204 13.86 1.28 -9.23
N LYS A 205 14.86 0.82 -10.00
CA LYS A 205 14.89 -0.54 -10.55
C LYS A 205 14.62 -1.61 -9.48
N TRP A 206 15.24 -1.51 -8.31
CA TRP A 206 15.10 -2.51 -7.23
C TRP A 206 13.69 -2.53 -6.64
N SER A 207 13.04 -1.37 -6.55
CA SER A 207 11.61 -1.27 -6.22
C SER A 207 10.75 -2.05 -7.21
N ALA A 208 10.97 -1.85 -8.51
CA ALA A 208 10.22 -2.51 -9.57
C ALA A 208 10.49 -4.02 -9.64
N GLU A 209 11.75 -4.46 -9.49
CA GLU A 209 12.08 -5.88 -9.46
C GLU A 209 11.51 -6.58 -8.23
N GLY A 210 11.58 -5.96 -7.04
CA GLY A 210 10.99 -6.52 -5.83
C GLY A 210 9.47 -6.65 -5.93
N MET A 211 8.78 -5.63 -6.44
CA MET A 211 7.33 -5.69 -6.65
C MET A 211 6.96 -6.72 -7.73
N LEU A 212 7.72 -6.78 -8.83
CA LEU A 212 7.51 -7.75 -9.90
C LEU A 212 7.72 -9.19 -9.40
N ALA A 213 8.73 -9.43 -8.56
CA ALA A 213 8.94 -10.73 -7.95
C ALA A 213 7.76 -11.14 -7.06
N LYS A 214 7.20 -10.20 -6.27
CA LYS A 214 6.00 -10.41 -5.46
C LYS A 214 4.80 -10.79 -6.33
N ILE A 215 4.58 -10.07 -7.43
CA ILE A 215 3.50 -10.36 -8.39
C ILE A 215 3.66 -11.76 -9.00
N TYR A 216 4.88 -12.14 -9.41
CA TYR A 216 5.15 -13.47 -9.94
C TYR A 216 4.94 -14.57 -8.91
N LEU A 217 5.39 -14.35 -7.67
CA LEU A 217 5.18 -15.27 -6.57
C LEU A 217 3.68 -15.45 -6.32
N THR A 218 2.89 -14.37 -6.24
CA THR A 218 1.44 -14.46 -6.10
C THR A 218 0.78 -15.23 -7.24
N ARG A 219 1.06 -14.84 -8.49
CA ARG A 219 0.45 -15.47 -9.67
C ARG A 219 0.81 -16.94 -9.85
N SER A 220 1.97 -17.39 -9.35
CA SER A 220 2.40 -18.80 -9.49
C SER A 220 1.44 -19.83 -8.90
N GLY A 221 0.62 -19.46 -7.92
CA GLY A 221 -0.39 -20.34 -7.32
C GLY A 221 -1.83 -20.07 -7.77
N LEU A 222 -2.08 -18.93 -8.44
CA LEU A 222 -3.41 -18.36 -8.66
C LEU A 222 -4.31 -19.24 -9.53
N THR A 223 -5.46 -19.68 -9.01
CA THR A 223 -6.39 -20.54 -9.76
C THR A 223 -7.33 -19.76 -10.69
N ASP A 224 -7.70 -18.53 -10.31
CA ASP A 224 -8.68 -17.70 -11.04
C ASP A 224 -8.22 -17.29 -12.45
N ASP A 225 -6.92 -17.36 -12.75
CA ASP A 225 -6.36 -17.05 -14.07
C ASP A 225 -5.97 -18.32 -14.88
N GLY A 226 -6.26 -19.51 -14.33
CA GLY A 226 -5.96 -20.81 -14.92
C GLY A 226 -4.50 -21.25 -14.81
N VAL A 227 -3.63 -20.52 -14.09
CA VAL A 227 -2.22 -20.89 -13.91
C VAL A 227 -2.04 -21.90 -12.78
N GLY A 228 -2.73 -21.69 -11.67
CA GLY A 228 -2.73 -22.52 -10.48
C GLY A 228 -3.48 -23.84 -10.68
N THR A 229 -3.04 -24.87 -9.98
CA THR A 229 -3.61 -26.22 -10.05
C THR A 229 -4.63 -26.52 -8.95
N GLY A 230 -4.64 -25.71 -7.87
CA GLY A 230 -5.44 -25.95 -6.67
C GLY A 230 -5.11 -27.23 -5.90
N ASN A 231 -4.03 -27.94 -6.28
CA ASN A 231 -3.66 -29.25 -5.72
C ASN A 231 -2.36 -29.21 -4.89
N GLY A 232 -1.94 -28.03 -4.46
CA GLY A 232 -0.70 -27.81 -3.72
C GLY A 232 0.51 -27.46 -4.59
N LEU A 233 0.38 -27.44 -5.92
CA LEU A 233 1.46 -27.11 -6.84
C LEU A 233 1.31 -25.75 -7.52
N ARG A 234 2.45 -25.08 -7.66
CA ARG A 234 2.61 -23.77 -8.30
C ARG A 234 3.29 -23.91 -9.66
N ASN A 235 3.01 -22.97 -10.55
CA ASN A 235 3.66 -22.87 -11.84
C ASN A 235 5.16 -22.56 -11.71
N GLN A 236 5.99 -23.48 -12.18
CA GLN A 236 7.45 -23.38 -12.03
C GLN A 236 8.05 -22.18 -12.77
N ALA A 237 7.58 -21.85 -13.98
CA ALA A 237 8.13 -20.71 -14.74
C ALA A 237 7.87 -19.35 -14.05
N LEU A 238 6.75 -19.21 -13.35
CA LEU A 238 6.49 -18.01 -12.54
C LEU A 238 7.30 -18.02 -11.24
N LEU A 239 7.55 -19.18 -10.62
CA LEU A 239 8.49 -19.31 -9.50
C LEU A 239 9.91 -18.91 -9.93
N ASP A 240 10.38 -19.37 -11.09
CA ASP A 240 11.69 -19.02 -11.64
C ASP A 240 11.78 -17.52 -11.92
N SER A 241 10.69 -16.90 -12.37
CA SER A 241 10.61 -15.45 -12.55
C SER A 241 10.68 -14.71 -11.21
N ALA A 242 9.95 -15.16 -10.19
CA ALA A 242 10.04 -14.60 -8.84
C ALA A 242 11.45 -14.73 -8.26
N GLN A 243 12.07 -15.90 -8.40
CA GLN A 243 13.45 -16.18 -7.99
C GLN A 243 14.43 -15.24 -8.70
N LYS A 244 14.30 -15.06 -10.02
CA LYS A 244 15.17 -14.18 -10.80
C LYS A 244 15.12 -12.74 -10.29
N TYR A 245 13.93 -12.16 -10.20
CA TYR A 245 13.81 -10.73 -9.85
C TYR A 245 14.10 -10.47 -8.37
N ALA A 246 13.62 -11.31 -7.45
CA ALA A 246 13.96 -11.16 -6.03
C ALA A 246 15.45 -11.44 -5.79
N GLY A 247 16.02 -12.42 -6.48
CA GLY A 247 17.45 -12.75 -6.41
C GLY A 247 18.34 -11.61 -6.88
N ASP A 248 17.99 -10.92 -7.97
CA ASP A 248 18.75 -9.75 -8.44
C ASP A 248 18.77 -8.63 -7.39
N VAL A 249 17.61 -8.33 -6.77
CA VAL A 249 17.54 -7.38 -5.66
C VAL A 249 18.39 -7.85 -4.47
N CYS A 250 18.28 -9.12 -4.08
CA CYS A 250 18.98 -9.67 -2.92
C CYS A 250 20.50 -9.69 -3.08
N VAL A 251 20.99 -10.01 -4.27
CA VAL A 251 22.41 -10.29 -4.52
C VAL A 251 23.14 -9.07 -5.07
N ASN A 252 22.51 -8.27 -5.94
CA ASN A 252 23.20 -7.26 -6.74
C ASN A 252 22.83 -5.81 -6.39
N SER A 253 21.77 -5.56 -5.59
CA SER A 253 21.37 -4.19 -5.26
C SER A 253 22.34 -3.45 -4.32
N GLY A 254 23.10 -4.21 -3.51
CA GLY A 254 23.93 -3.66 -2.42
C GLY A 254 23.14 -3.16 -1.21
N LEU A 255 21.80 -3.24 -1.23
CA LEU A 255 20.92 -2.82 -0.14
C LEU A 255 21.01 -3.78 1.04
N LYS A 256 20.78 -3.25 2.25
CA LYS A 256 20.84 -4.01 3.51
C LYS A 256 19.63 -3.71 4.39
N LEU A 257 19.33 -4.65 5.28
CA LEU A 257 18.36 -4.44 6.33
C LEU A 257 18.94 -3.46 7.35
N LEU A 258 18.10 -2.61 7.93
CA LEU A 258 18.54 -1.78 9.05
C LEU A 258 18.99 -2.68 10.23
N PRO A 259 20.02 -2.30 11.00
CA PRO A 259 20.51 -3.13 12.11
C PRO A 259 19.46 -3.40 13.18
N ASN A 260 18.60 -2.43 13.48
CA ASN A 260 17.52 -2.58 14.45
C ASN A 260 16.17 -2.50 13.74
N TYR A 261 15.31 -3.51 13.94
CA TYR A 261 13.98 -3.54 13.34
C TYR A 261 13.08 -2.35 13.76
N ALA A 262 13.16 -1.90 15.02
CA ALA A 262 12.37 -0.78 15.51
C ALA A 262 12.68 0.55 14.80
N ASP A 263 13.89 0.69 14.25
CA ASP A 263 14.33 1.90 13.55
C ASP A 263 13.55 2.13 12.25
N LEU A 264 12.97 1.08 11.65
CA LEU A 264 12.13 1.19 10.46
C LEU A 264 10.92 2.11 10.66
N PHE A 265 10.39 2.19 11.88
CA PHE A 265 9.12 2.86 12.18
C PHE A 265 9.31 4.21 12.88
N LYS A 266 10.50 4.80 12.76
CA LYS A 266 10.84 6.14 13.25
C LYS A 266 10.85 7.14 12.10
N ILE A 267 10.31 8.34 12.30
CA ILE A 267 10.16 9.36 11.25
C ILE A 267 11.53 9.75 10.67
N GLU A 268 12.55 9.87 11.52
CA GLU A 268 13.91 10.25 11.10
C GLU A 268 14.55 9.24 10.13
N ASN A 269 14.04 8.01 10.10
CA ASN A 269 14.52 6.93 9.24
C ASN A 269 13.61 6.69 8.03
N ASN A 270 12.65 7.58 7.75
CA ASN A 270 11.92 7.55 6.50
C ASN A 270 12.89 7.45 5.31
N ASN A 271 12.54 6.63 4.32
CA ASN A 271 13.33 6.47 3.09
C ASN A 271 14.76 5.94 3.33
N ASN A 272 14.92 5.08 4.34
CA ASN A 272 16.13 4.29 4.57
C ASN A 272 16.35 3.24 3.47
N GLU A 273 17.52 2.58 3.51
CA GLU A 273 17.95 1.58 2.52
C GLU A 273 17.07 0.33 2.41
N GLU A 274 16.29 -0.01 3.44
CA GLU A 274 15.34 -1.12 3.42
C GLU A 274 13.98 -0.70 2.78
N SER A 275 13.75 0.60 2.57
CA SER A 275 12.54 1.12 1.90
C SER A 275 12.65 1.00 0.38
N LEU A 276 11.95 0.03 -0.20
CA LEU A 276 11.89 -0.11 -1.67
C LEU A 276 10.72 0.70 -2.26
N PHE A 277 9.56 0.67 -1.61
CA PHE A 277 8.44 1.55 -1.95
C PHE A 277 7.66 1.87 -0.68
N ALA A 278 7.45 3.16 -0.43
CA ALA A 278 6.67 3.66 0.68
C ALA A 278 5.85 4.89 0.28
N LEU A 279 4.65 5.00 0.84
CA LEU A 279 3.80 6.17 0.70
C LEU A 279 4.40 7.34 1.48
N GLN A 280 4.46 8.50 0.84
CA GLN A 280 5.09 9.70 1.37
C GLN A 280 4.02 10.66 1.91
N PHE A 281 4.14 11.01 3.18
CA PHE A 281 3.20 11.90 3.87
C PHE A 281 3.91 13.09 4.46
N ILE A 282 3.21 14.22 4.53
CA ILE A 282 3.73 15.46 5.13
C ILE A 282 2.77 15.83 6.25
N ALA A 283 3.27 15.85 7.49
CA ALA A 283 2.49 16.30 8.62
C ALA A 283 1.99 17.74 8.39
N SER A 284 0.70 17.94 8.63
CA SER A 284 0.05 19.24 8.50
C SER A 284 -1.04 19.41 9.56
N PRO A 285 -1.10 20.58 10.24
CA PRO A 285 -2.18 20.89 11.19
C PRO A 285 -3.48 21.34 10.51
N ILE A 286 -3.45 21.66 9.21
CA ILE A 286 -4.58 22.29 8.51
C ILE A 286 -5.09 21.48 7.30
N ALA A 287 -4.35 20.48 6.84
CA ALA A 287 -4.68 19.70 5.64
C ALA A 287 -4.90 18.22 5.98
N TYR A 288 -6.16 17.84 6.17
CA TYR A 288 -6.55 16.43 6.32
C TYR A 288 -6.24 15.65 5.03
N GLY A 289 -5.67 14.46 5.16
CA GLY A 289 -5.29 13.61 4.03
C GLY A 289 -3.88 13.85 3.46
N LEU A 290 -3.17 14.89 3.92
CA LEU A 290 -1.77 15.13 3.53
C LEU A 290 -0.78 14.38 4.43
N GLY A 291 -1.09 14.28 5.72
CA GLY A 291 -0.32 13.52 6.70
C GLY A 291 -0.80 12.08 6.83
N ASN A 292 0.03 11.24 7.43
CA ASN A 292 -0.28 9.86 7.76
C ASN A 292 -1.08 9.80 9.06
N SER A 293 -2.30 9.29 8.98
CA SER A 293 -3.26 9.19 10.10
C SER A 293 -3.05 7.97 11.00
N THR A 294 -2.18 7.03 10.60
CA THR A 294 -2.02 5.73 11.28
C THR A 294 -1.77 5.84 12.78
N GLN A 295 -0.88 6.76 13.22
CA GLN A 295 -0.62 6.96 14.65
C GLN A 295 -1.90 7.24 15.43
N GLY A 296 -2.76 8.13 14.95
CA GLY A 296 -3.95 8.54 15.68
C GLY A 296 -4.96 7.41 15.88
N TYR A 297 -4.90 6.36 15.04
CA TYR A 297 -5.70 5.14 15.19
C TYR A 297 -5.01 4.00 15.91
N PHE A 298 -3.70 4.07 16.16
CA PHE A 298 -2.93 2.99 16.81
C PHE A 298 -2.43 3.36 18.21
N ALA A 299 -2.16 4.63 18.48
CA ALA A 299 -1.77 5.09 19.81
C ALA A 299 -2.88 4.77 20.81
N ALA A 300 -2.54 3.96 21.82
CA ALA A 300 -3.50 3.43 22.79
C ALA A 300 -4.10 4.49 23.71
N GLU A 301 -3.37 5.60 23.91
CA GLU A 301 -3.76 6.68 24.81
C GLU A 301 -3.50 8.03 24.13
N GLY A 302 -4.37 9.02 24.35
CA GLY A 302 -4.19 10.36 23.77
C GLY A 302 -2.94 11.09 24.23
N LYS A 303 -2.39 10.76 25.40
CA LYS A 303 -1.11 11.32 25.87
C LYS A 303 0.08 10.93 24.99
N LEU A 304 0.03 9.77 24.32
CA LEU A 304 1.11 9.29 23.46
C LEU A 304 1.30 10.15 22.21
N THR A 305 0.25 10.85 21.78
CA THR A 305 0.30 11.75 20.62
C THR A 305 0.28 13.21 21.06
N ASN A 306 -0.41 13.51 22.16
CA ASN A 306 -0.68 14.86 22.67
C ASN A 306 -1.20 15.81 21.56
N ALA A 307 -1.97 15.26 20.61
CA ALA A 307 -2.45 15.96 19.43
C ALA A 307 -3.98 16.02 19.32
N GLY A 308 -4.70 15.54 20.35
CA GLY A 308 -6.16 15.45 20.37
C GLY A 308 -6.74 14.15 19.76
N ASP A 309 -5.88 13.21 19.38
CA ASP A 309 -6.22 11.86 18.92
C ASP A 309 -5.69 10.79 19.90
N GLY A 310 -5.47 9.54 19.45
CA GLY A 310 -5.11 8.39 20.29
C GLY A 310 -6.27 7.42 20.49
N PHE A 311 -6.91 7.02 19.39
CA PHE A 311 -8.10 6.17 19.36
C PHE A 311 -7.76 4.67 19.32
N GLY A 312 -6.54 4.31 19.72
CA GLY A 312 -5.93 3.01 19.47
C GLY A 312 -6.25 1.92 20.48
N ALA A 313 -6.88 2.24 21.61
CA ALA A 313 -7.09 1.31 22.74
C ALA A 313 -7.81 0.00 22.37
N ALA A 314 -8.54 -0.03 21.25
CA ALA A 314 -9.24 -1.23 20.76
C ALA A 314 -8.41 -2.06 19.76
N ASN A 315 -7.20 -1.65 19.38
CA ASN A 315 -6.32 -2.39 18.48
C ASN A 315 -5.31 -3.20 19.28
N SER A 316 -5.69 -4.42 19.61
CA SER A 316 -4.80 -5.37 20.28
C SER A 316 -4.33 -6.45 19.30
N PRO A 317 -3.15 -7.04 19.51
CA PRO A 317 -2.80 -8.27 18.79
C PRO A 317 -3.83 -9.37 19.10
N SER A 318 -4.11 -10.21 18.13
CA SER A 318 -4.79 -11.47 18.43
C SER A 318 -3.88 -12.41 19.23
N ILE A 319 -4.49 -13.37 19.93
CA ILE A 319 -3.74 -14.42 20.63
C ILE A 319 -2.81 -15.19 19.68
N ASP A 320 -3.27 -15.51 18.46
CA ASP A 320 -2.50 -16.27 17.46
C ASP A 320 -1.16 -15.61 17.14
N ILE A 321 -1.18 -14.36 16.66
CA ILE A 321 0.07 -13.67 16.30
C ILE A 321 0.93 -13.38 17.53
N TYR A 322 0.32 -13.03 18.65
CA TYR A 322 1.06 -12.73 19.87
C TYR A 322 1.87 -13.94 20.36
N ASN A 323 1.32 -15.15 20.22
CA ASN A 323 1.98 -16.40 20.61
C ASN A 323 3.10 -16.84 19.65
N LYS A 324 3.22 -16.23 18.47
CA LYS A 324 4.26 -16.58 17.48
C LYS A 324 5.60 -15.93 17.77
N TYR A 325 5.62 -14.87 18.58
CA TYR A 325 6.86 -14.21 18.98
C TYR A 325 7.59 -15.06 20.01
N ASP A 326 8.87 -15.34 19.75
CA ASP A 326 9.80 -15.81 20.77
C ASP A 326 10.03 -14.67 21.80
N VAL A 327 10.35 -15.03 23.05
CA VAL A 327 10.67 -14.05 24.10
C VAL A 327 11.87 -13.18 23.74
N LYS A 328 12.82 -13.69 22.95
CA LYS A 328 13.99 -12.96 22.43
C LYS A 328 13.68 -12.11 21.20
N ASP A 329 12.51 -12.28 20.57
CA ASP A 329 12.20 -11.62 19.31
C ASP A 329 12.03 -10.11 19.51
N ALA A 330 13.03 -9.34 19.06
CA ALA A 330 13.05 -7.89 19.18
C ALA A 330 11.89 -7.22 18.42
N ARG A 331 11.30 -7.90 17.42
CA ARG A 331 10.18 -7.37 16.64
C ARG A 331 8.91 -7.26 17.47
N ARG A 332 8.74 -8.12 18.49
CA ARG A 332 7.56 -8.12 19.37
C ARG A 332 7.32 -6.73 19.95
N LYS A 333 8.33 -6.15 20.60
CA LYS A 333 8.24 -4.83 21.25
C LYS A 333 8.04 -3.67 20.28
N ALA A 334 8.58 -3.79 19.06
CA ALA A 334 8.41 -2.78 18.01
C ALA A 334 7.04 -2.86 17.32
N THR A 335 6.42 -4.05 17.27
CA THR A 335 5.10 -4.26 16.67
C THR A 335 3.98 -4.05 17.67
N PHE A 336 4.05 -4.69 18.84
CA PHE A 336 3.04 -4.65 19.90
C PHE A 336 3.67 -4.31 21.25
N MET A 337 3.10 -3.29 21.91
CA MET A 337 3.44 -2.92 23.27
C MET A 337 2.64 -3.74 24.28
N GLN A 338 3.24 -4.07 25.41
CA GLN A 338 2.58 -4.79 26.50
C GLN A 338 2.94 -4.20 27.87
N ASN A 339 2.17 -4.55 28.90
CA ASN A 339 2.44 -4.15 30.28
C ASN A 339 3.93 -4.34 30.67
N GLY A 340 4.53 -3.28 31.21
CA GLY A 340 5.92 -3.27 31.66
C GLY A 340 6.96 -2.91 30.59
N ASP A 341 6.60 -2.89 29.29
CA ASP A 341 7.51 -2.36 28.27
C ASP A 341 7.84 -0.88 28.55
N LEU A 342 9.09 -0.51 28.29
CA LEU A 342 9.58 0.88 28.34
C LEU A 342 10.00 1.34 26.94
N TYR A 343 9.49 2.48 26.51
CA TYR A 343 9.82 3.14 25.25
C TYR A 343 10.45 4.50 25.54
N THR A 344 11.77 4.57 25.45
CA THR A 344 12.53 5.81 25.75
C THR A 344 12.36 6.86 24.68
N GLU A 345 11.89 6.48 23.48
CA GLU A 345 11.63 7.37 22.37
C GLU A 345 10.25 8.05 22.41
N LEU A 346 9.37 7.65 23.33
CA LEU A 346 8.04 8.22 23.53
C LEU A 346 8.00 8.99 24.84
N LEU A 347 7.37 10.17 24.89
CA LEU A 347 7.35 11.01 26.10
C LEU A 347 8.76 11.24 26.65
N LYS A 348 9.69 11.61 25.77
CA LYS A 348 11.13 11.72 26.07
C LYS A 348 11.41 12.65 27.26
N LYS A 349 10.65 13.74 27.36
CA LYS A 349 10.73 14.72 28.45
C LYS A 349 10.38 14.14 29.82
N ASP A 350 9.54 13.12 29.84
CA ASP A 350 9.11 12.43 31.07
C ASP A 350 10.00 11.21 31.40
N GLY A 351 11.10 11.03 30.67
CA GLY A 351 12.03 9.90 30.85
C GLY A 351 11.62 8.62 30.12
N GLY A 352 10.64 8.70 29.21
CA GLY A 352 10.14 7.57 28.44
C GLY A 352 8.72 7.12 28.84
N TYR A 353 8.06 6.39 27.96
CA TYR A 353 6.75 5.81 28.22
C TYR A 353 6.85 4.37 28.72
N ARG A 354 6.40 4.13 29.95
CA ARG A 354 6.18 2.79 30.48
C ARG A 354 4.73 2.39 30.31
N VAL A 355 4.49 1.27 29.64
CA VAL A 355 3.14 0.71 29.46
C VAL A 355 2.67 0.16 30.79
N THR A 356 1.50 0.59 31.24
CA THR A 356 0.83 0.09 32.45
C THR A 356 -0.52 -0.56 32.16
N ASP A 357 -0.98 -0.50 30.91
CA ASP A 357 -2.22 -1.14 30.50
C ASP A 357 -2.08 -2.67 30.57
N VAL A 358 -3.14 -3.31 31.03
CA VAL A 358 -3.29 -4.75 31.08
C VAL A 358 -3.59 -5.39 29.72
N THR A 359 -3.93 -4.59 28.70
CA THR A 359 -4.11 -5.07 27.32
C THR A 359 -2.89 -4.67 26.49
N PRO A 360 -2.31 -5.59 25.69
CA PRO A 360 -1.34 -5.22 24.67
C PRO A 360 -1.97 -4.39 23.55
N HIS A 361 -1.18 -3.48 22.98
CA HIS A 361 -1.61 -2.55 21.94
C HIS A 361 -0.63 -2.52 20.77
N VAL A 362 -1.06 -2.01 19.61
CA VAL A 362 -0.16 -1.74 18.49
C VAL A 362 0.86 -0.67 18.88
N LYS A 363 2.16 -0.95 18.69
CA LYS A 363 3.27 0.02 18.81
C LYS A 363 3.76 0.52 17.45
N LYS A 364 3.70 -0.33 16.43
CA LYS A 364 4.20 0.02 15.08
C LYS A 364 3.51 1.32 14.60
N TYR A 365 4.29 2.25 14.08
CA TYR A 365 3.84 3.60 13.67
C TYR A 365 3.33 4.53 14.78
N VAL A 366 3.44 4.16 16.07
CA VAL A 366 3.28 5.10 17.19
C VAL A 366 4.63 5.74 17.47
N VAL A 367 4.78 6.98 16.99
CA VAL A 367 6.03 7.74 16.92
C VAL A 367 6.18 8.78 18.04
N GLY A 368 5.09 9.09 18.75
CA GLY A 368 5.09 9.98 19.91
C GLY A 368 4.42 11.32 19.62
N THR A 369 4.75 12.30 20.45
CA THR A 369 4.15 13.63 20.42
C THR A 369 4.87 14.57 19.45
N ASN A 370 4.30 15.75 19.22
CA ASN A 370 5.02 16.83 18.53
C ASN A 370 6.22 17.36 19.33
N GLU A 371 6.27 17.18 20.66
CA GLU A 371 7.49 17.47 21.44
C GLU A 371 8.58 16.41 21.17
N ASP A 372 8.18 15.14 21.00
CA ASP A 372 9.11 14.05 20.67
C ASP A 372 9.64 14.17 19.23
N ASN A 373 8.81 14.68 18.30
CA ASN A 373 9.11 14.86 16.87
C ASN A 373 8.61 16.22 16.34
N PRO A 374 9.34 17.32 16.59
CA PRO A 374 8.91 18.68 16.25
C PRO A 374 8.53 18.90 14.79
N GLY A 375 7.29 19.36 14.57
CA GLY A 375 6.74 19.66 13.24
C GLY A 375 6.34 18.44 12.42
N GLN A 376 6.37 17.24 13.02
CA GLN A 376 6.10 15.98 12.33
C GLN A 376 4.85 15.27 12.84
N VAL A 377 4.16 15.81 13.85
CA VAL A 377 2.98 15.20 14.48
C VAL A 377 1.91 16.27 14.74
N TYR A 378 0.71 16.02 14.21
CA TYR A 378 -0.53 16.77 14.44
C TYR A 378 -1.72 15.80 14.52
N PHE A 379 -2.92 16.31 14.81
CA PHE A 379 -4.15 15.51 14.87
C PHE A 379 -4.35 14.71 13.58
N LEU A 380 -4.38 13.37 13.70
CA LEU A 380 -4.52 12.42 12.59
C LEU A 380 -3.52 12.64 11.44
N SER A 381 -2.31 13.14 11.75
CA SER A 381 -1.40 13.64 10.72
C SER A 381 0.05 13.56 11.18
N THR A 382 0.80 12.57 10.68
CA THR A 382 2.25 12.45 10.89
C THR A 382 3.00 12.44 9.56
N SER A 383 4.31 12.67 9.59
CA SER A 383 5.15 12.50 8.39
C SER A 383 5.67 11.07 8.20
N SER A 384 5.20 10.11 9.00
CA SER A 384 5.64 8.72 8.90
C SER A 384 5.33 8.17 7.51
N ALA A 385 6.33 7.63 6.81
CA ALA A 385 6.09 6.92 5.56
C ALA A 385 5.38 5.59 5.84
N THR A 386 4.50 5.16 4.94
CA THR A 386 3.88 3.83 5.04
C THR A 386 4.56 2.87 4.08
N TYR A 387 5.17 1.82 4.59
CA TYR A 387 5.80 0.81 3.74
C TYR A 387 4.79 0.01 2.93
N MET A 388 5.04 -0.09 1.63
CA MET A 388 4.29 -0.91 0.68
C MET A 388 5.12 -2.10 0.19
N LEU A 389 6.46 -1.93 0.16
CA LEU A 389 7.44 -2.96 -0.10
C LEU A 389 8.76 -2.62 0.60
N ARG A 390 9.33 -3.59 1.33
CA ARG A 390 10.63 -3.47 2.00
C ARG A 390 11.58 -4.59 1.59
N LEU A 391 12.87 -4.40 1.85
CA LEU A 391 13.89 -5.40 1.52
C LEU A 391 13.67 -6.73 2.24
N ALA A 392 13.22 -6.74 3.52
CA ALA A 392 12.89 -7.97 4.23
C ALA A 392 11.75 -8.77 3.56
N ASP A 393 10.76 -8.07 2.98
CA ASP A 393 9.70 -8.72 2.19
C ASP A 393 10.32 -9.44 0.98
N VAL A 394 11.18 -8.76 0.23
CA VAL A 394 11.86 -9.33 -0.95
C VAL A 394 12.80 -10.49 -0.59
N TYR A 395 13.50 -10.41 0.54
CA TYR A 395 14.32 -11.53 1.05
C TYR A 395 13.46 -12.77 1.29
N LEU A 396 12.31 -12.61 1.94
CA LEU A 396 11.42 -13.73 2.23
C LEU A 396 10.69 -14.24 0.96
N ILE A 397 10.37 -13.36 0.01
CA ILE A 397 9.90 -13.76 -1.34
C ILE A 397 10.96 -14.63 -2.03
N TYR A 398 12.23 -14.22 -1.98
CA TYR A 398 13.32 -14.96 -2.62
C TYR A 398 13.51 -16.34 -1.99
N VAL A 399 13.54 -16.42 -0.65
CA VAL A 399 13.62 -17.68 0.08
C VAL A 399 12.44 -18.59 -0.28
N GLU A 400 11.22 -18.06 -0.30
CA GLU A 400 10.03 -18.86 -0.63
C GLU A 400 10.06 -19.36 -2.08
N ALA A 401 10.48 -18.53 -3.03
CA ALA A 401 10.65 -18.91 -4.43
C ALA A 401 11.72 -20.00 -4.61
N LEU A 402 12.84 -19.91 -3.89
CA LEU A 402 13.90 -20.92 -3.88
C LEU A 402 13.48 -22.26 -3.28
N ILE A 403 12.55 -22.26 -2.31
CA ILE A 403 11.92 -23.50 -1.82
C ILE A 403 10.97 -24.06 -2.89
N GLY A 404 10.26 -23.18 -3.61
CA GLY A 404 9.40 -23.54 -4.73
C GLY A 404 8.24 -24.44 -4.30
N ASN A 405 8.06 -25.59 -4.96
CA ASN A 405 7.03 -26.57 -4.63
C ASN A 405 7.42 -27.55 -3.49
N ASN A 406 8.64 -27.45 -2.95
CA ASN A 406 9.09 -28.33 -1.87
C ASN A 406 8.58 -27.88 -0.50
N SER A 407 8.66 -28.74 0.52
CA SER A 407 8.37 -28.38 1.92
C SER A 407 9.56 -27.73 2.62
N THR A 408 10.78 -28.02 2.16
CA THR A 408 12.04 -27.51 2.72
C THR A 408 13.07 -27.22 1.62
N SER A 409 14.14 -26.49 1.94
CA SER A 409 15.27 -26.25 1.03
C SER A 409 16.61 -26.22 1.75
N THR A 410 17.64 -26.77 1.10
CA THR A 410 19.06 -26.67 1.51
C THR A 410 19.83 -25.64 0.69
N ASN A 411 19.16 -24.88 -0.19
CA ASN A 411 19.79 -23.86 -1.02
C ASN A 411 20.51 -22.81 -0.15
N ALA A 412 21.77 -22.52 -0.48
CA ALA A 412 22.62 -21.65 0.31
C ALA A 412 22.08 -20.21 0.43
N ASP A 413 21.50 -19.66 -0.63
CA ASP A 413 20.87 -18.34 -0.61
C ASP A 413 19.58 -18.35 0.22
N ALA A 414 18.78 -19.41 0.14
CA ALA A 414 17.59 -19.56 0.98
C ALA A 414 17.97 -19.55 2.48
N VAL A 415 19.03 -20.29 2.86
CA VAL A 415 19.56 -20.31 4.22
C VAL A 415 20.10 -18.93 4.62
N LYS A 416 20.86 -18.27 3.74
CA LYS A 416 21.47 -16.96 4.00
C LYS A 416 20.42 -15.87 4.23
N TYR A 417 19.54 -15.63 3.26
CA TYR A 417 18.60 -14.50 3.31
C TYR A 417 17.52 -14.69 4.38
N TYR A 418 17.11 -15.93 4.66
CA TYR A 418 16.24 -16.21 5.80
C TYR A 418 16.91 -15.86 7.13
N ASN A 419 18.17 -16.27 7.32
CA ASN A 419 18.89 -15.99 8.56
C ASN A 419 19.30 -14.53 8.73
N LEU A 420 19.40 -13.72 7.65
CA LEU A 420 19.58 -12.27 7.78
C LEU A 420 18.37 -11.60 8.48
N VAL A 421 17.14 -12.01 8.13
CA VAL A 421 15.92 -11.50 8.77
C VAL A 421 15.86 -11.95 10.24
N ARG A 422 16.16 -13.23 10.52
CA ARG A 422 16.16 -13.78 11.88
C ARG A 422 17.22 -13.16 12.79
N ALA A 423 18.44 -12.98 12.28
CA ALA A 423 19.54 -12.40 13.04
C ALA A 423 19.22 -10.96 13.49
N ARG A 424 18.63 -10.14 12.62
CA ARG A 424 18.16 -8.79 12.99
C ARG A 424 17.09 -8.81 14.08
N ALA A 425 16.26 -9.85 14.13
CA ALA A 425 15.27 -10.04 15.18
C ALA A 425 15.85 -10.56 16.50
N GLY A 426 17.16 -10.84 16.57
CA GLY A 426 17.82 -11.42 17.75
C GLY A 426 17.56 -12.93 17.91
N LEU A 427 17.08 -13.60 16.86
CA LEU A 427 16.76 -15.02 16.89
C LEU A 427 17.96 -15.87 16.49
N ASP A 428 18.01 -17.08 17.07
CA ASP A 428 19.04 -18.06 16.76
C ASP A 428 18.98 -18.47 15.27
N VAL A 429 20.17 -18.69 14.70
CA VAL A 429 20.35 -19.14 13.31
C VAL A 429 19.62 -20.47 13.09
N LYS A 430 18.80 -20.52 12.05
CA LYS A 430 18.16 -21.76 11.60
C LYS A 430 19.11 -22.51 10.67
N ALA A 431 19.52 -23.70 11.08
CA ALA A 431 20.29 -24.61 10.24
C ALA A 431 19.43 -25.14 9.08
N ALA A 432 20.09 -25.49 7.96
CA ALA A 432 19.43 -26.18 6.86
C ALA A 432 18.92 -27.57 7.31
N PRO A 433 17.82 -28.08 6.73
CA PRO A 433 17.02 -27.44 5.69
C PRO A 433 16.02 -26.40 6.26
N ILE A 434 15.81 -25.31 5.52
CA ILE A 434 14.82 -24.28 5.88
C ILE A 434 13.43 -24.78 5.51
N ALA A 435 12.51 -24.83 6.47
CA ALA A 435 11.12 -25.23 6.23
C ALA A 435 10.28 -24.06 5.72
N LYS A 436 9.44 -24.31 4.70
CA LYS A 436 8.51 -23.31 4.17
C LYS A 436 7.55 -22.78 5.24
N ALA A 437 7.09 -23.66 6.13
CA ALA A 437 6.19 -23.28 7.22
C ALA A 437 6.83 -22.23 8.15
N ASP A 438 8.12 -22.38 8.46
CA ASP A 438 8.87 -21.42 9.29
C ASP A 438 9.01 -20.06 8.57
N VAL A 439 9.28 -20.08 7.26
CA VAL A 439 9.38 -18.86 6.43
C VAL A 439 8.05 -18.10 6.42
N LEU A 440 6.92 -18.79 6.27
CA LEU A 440 5.59 -18.17 6.26
C LEU A 440 5.23 -17.58 7.64
N ILE A 441 5.62 -18.23 8.73
CA ILE A 441 5.45 -17.68 10.09
C ILE A 441 6.31 -16.43 10.27
N ASP A 442 7.59 -16.50 9.93
CA ASP A 442 8.49 -15.34 10.07
C ASP A 442 8.07 -14.19 9.17
N ARG A 443 7.47 -14.47 8.00
CA ARG A 443 6.88 -13.46 7.11
C ARG A 443 5.67 -12.76 7.74
N GLN A 444 4.77 -13.51 8.39
CA GLN A 444 3.67 -12.92 9.14
C GLN A 444 4.18 -12.01 10.27
N ILE A 445 5.18 -12.45 11.03
CA ILE A 445 5.75 -11.69 12.16
C ILE A 445 6.47 -10.43 11.67
N GLU A 446 7.29 -10.57 10.63
CA GLU A 446 8.12 -9.51 10.05
C GLU A 446 7.29 -8.38 9.42
N LEU A 447 6.14 -8.72 8.84
CA LEU A 447 5.27 -7.78 8.11
C LEU A 447 3.96 -7.47 8.87
N ALA A 448 3.86 -7.84 10.14
CA ALA A 448 2.66 -7.63 10.94
C ALA A 448 2.29 -6.14 11.03
N ILE A 449 1.02 -5.78 10.84
CA ILE A 449 0.54 -4.39 10.86
C ILE A 449 1.10 -3.56 9.67
N GLU A 450 1.24 -4.18 8.51
CA GLU A 450 1.64 -3.53 7.24
C GLU A 450 0.72 -3.89 6.07
N GLY A 451 -0.45 -4.47 6.37
CA GLY A 451 -1.50 -4.79 5.43
C GLY A 451 -1.22 -6.00 4.53
N GLN A 452 -0.25 -6.86 4.88
CA GLN A 452 0.26 -7.87 3.94
C GLN A 452 -0.29 -9.28 4.16
N TYR A 453 -0.61 -9.66 5.39
CA TYR A 453 -0.79 -11.07 5.74
C TYR A 453 -2.03 -11.70 5.07
N TRP A 454 -3.10 -10.92 4.82
CA TRP A 454 -4.24 -11.42 4.07
C TRP A 454 -3.86 -11.86 2.65
N PHE A 455 -2.93 -11.16 1.99
CA PHE A 455 -2.48 -11.53 0.64
C PHE A 455 -1.62 -12.80 0.63
N ASP A 456 -0.85 -13.04 1.70
CA ASP A 456 -0.18 -14.32 1.87
C ASP A 456 -1.20 -15.46 2.05
N LEU A 457 -2.27 -15.24 2.82
CA LEU A 457 -3.36 -16.21 2.97
C LEU A 457 -4.15 -16.44 1.67
N LEU A 458 -4.42 -15.40 0.89
CA LEU A 458 -5.05 -15.54 -0.44
C LEU A 458 -4.21 -16.43 -1.36
N ARG A 459 -2.90 -16.18 -1.39
CA ARG A 459 -1.95 -16.96 -2.19
C ARG A 459 -1.81 -18.40 -1.69
N GLU A 460 -1.81 -18.62 -0.37
CA GLU A 460 -1.85 -19.97 0.20
C GLU A 460 -3.18 -20.68 -0.15
N TYR A 461 -4.30 -19.96 -0.16
CA TYR A 461 -5.61 -20.49 -0.55
C TYR A 461 -5.62 -20.93 -2.01
N ASP A 462 -5.09 -20.12 -2.93
CA ASP A 462 -5.00 -20.49 -4.35
C ASP A 462 -4.18 -21.78 -4.56
N ILE A 463 -3.17 -22.01 -3.71
CA ILE A 463 -2.33 -23.22 -3.76
C ILE A 463 -3.06 -24.42 -3.16
N ASN A 464 -3.61 -24.27 -1.95
CA ASN A 464 -4.29 -25.32 -1.20
C ASN A 464 -5.45 -24.74 -0.37
N PRO A 465 -6.68 -24.71 -0.94
CA PRO A 465 -7.84 -24.12 -0.28
C PRO A 465 -8.16 -24.76 1.07
N SER A 466 -8.18 -26.09 1.14
CA SER A 466 -8.56 -26.83 2.36
C SER A 466 -7.57 -26.62 3.49
N GLN A 467 -6.26 -26.64 3.20
CA GLN A 467 -5.23 -26.38 4.19
C GLN A 467 -5.32 -24.95 4.73
N THR A 468 -5.57 -23.98 3.85
CA THR A 468 -5.64 -22.56 4.23
C THR A 468 -6.89 -22.26 5.05
N ILE A 469 -8.05 -22.81 4.67
CA ILE A 469 -9.27 -22.73 5.48
C ILE A 469 -9.01 -23.30 6.88
N ASN A 470 -8.43 -24.51 6.96
CA ASN A 470 -8.13 -25.13 8.25
C ASN A 470 -7.12 -24.31 9.08
N LYS A 471 -6.07 -23.77 8.45
CA LYS A 471 -5.09 -22.87 9.09
C LYS A 471 -5.81 -21.69 9.74
N ILE A 472 -6.70 -21.03 9.00
CA ILE A 472 -7.45 -19.86 9.48
C ILE A 472 -8.45 -20.24 10.58
N SER A 473 -9.17 -21.36 10.43
CA SER A 473 -10.11 -21.88 11.45
C SER A 473 -9.45 -22.14 12.80
N LEU A 474 -8.18 -22.54 12.80
CA LEU A 474 -7.40 -22.81 14.00
C LEU A 474 -6.74 -21.56 14.60
N GLN A 475 -6.77 -20.41 13.91
CA GLN A 475 -6.22 -19.17 14.45
C GLN A 475 -7.09 -18.70 15.62
N ASN A 476 -6.46 -18.55 16.79
CA ASN A 476 -7.09 -17.89 17.91
C ASN A 476 -7.07 -16.37 17.71
N ARG A 477 -8.13 -15.85 17.10
CA ARG A 477 -8.39 -14.43 16.80
C ARG A 477 -8.88 -13.65 18.02
N GLY A 478 -8.93 -14.31 19.16
CA GLY A 478 -9.36 -13.78 20.43
C GLY A 478 -8.42 -12.73 21.02
N ARG A 479 -8.86 -12.14 22.12
CA ARG A 479 -8.16 -11.07 22.83
C ARG A 479 -7.33 -11.64 23.98
N LEU A 480 -6.14 -11.09 24.20
CA LEU A 480 -5.40 -11.32 25.45
C LEU A 480 -5.40 -10.07 26.34
N THR A 481 -5.45 -10.31 27.65
CA THR A 481 -5.32 -9.31 28.71
C THR A 481 -4.43 -9.86 29.82
N TYR A 482 -4.05 -9.01 30.77
CA TYR A 482 -3.28 -9.37 31.96
C TYR A 482 -4.09 -9.03 33.21
N ASN A 483 -4.02 -9.87 34.24
CA ASN A 483 -4.58 -9.54 35.52
C ASN A 483 -3.75 -8.42 36.18
N ALA A 484 -4.38 -7.31 36.56
CA ALA A 484 -3.68 -6.16 37.12
C ALA A 484 -2.93 -6.44 38.44
N ALA A 485 -3.40 -7.41 39.24
CA ALA A 485 -2.82 -7.73 40.55
C ALA A 485 -1.72 -8.80 40.45
N THR A 486 -1.90 -9.82 39.60
CA THR A 486 -0.98 -10.96 39.52
C THR A 486 -0.06 -10.92 38.30
N ASN A 487 -0.32 -10.01 37.35
CA ASN A 487 0.29 -9.96 36.02
C ASN A 487 0.15 -11.30 35.25
N ALA A 488 -0.80 -12.15 35.62
CA ALA A 488 -1.09 -13.39 34.92
C ALA A 488 -1.88 -13.08 33.65
N ARG A 489 -1.51 -13.73 32.54
CA ARG A 489 -2.22 -13.60 31.26
C ARG A 489 -3.60 -14.26 31.33
N THR A 490 -4.61 -13.56 30.84
CA THR A 490 -5.97 -14.06 30.59
C THR A 490 -6.23 -14.02 29.08
N ASN A 491 -6.86 -15.07 28.56
CA ASN A 491 -7.23 -15.17 27.15
C ASN A 491 -8.75 -15.24 27.02
N GLU A 492 -9.29 -14.54 26.05
CA GLU A 492 -10.68 -14.64 25.58
C GLU A 492 -10.65 -15.19 24.15
N PRO A 493 -10.64 -16.53 23.98
CA PRO A 493 -10.47 -17.14 22.66
C PRO A 493 -11.61 -16.82 21.71
N GLN A 494 -11.28 -16.63 20.44
CA GLN A 494 -12.25 -16.51 19.35
C GLN A 494 -11.73 -17.25 18.13
N PHE A 495 -12.58 -18.07 17.51
CA PHE A 495 -12.27 -18.81 16.30
C PHE A 495 -13.32 -18.50 15.24
N SER A 496 -12.93 -18.50 13.97
CA SER A 496 -13.85 -18.26 12.86
C SER A 496 -13.38 -19.04 11.65
N THR A 497 -14.31 -19.68 10.96
CA THR A 497 -14.02 -20.50 9.79
C THR A 497 -14.43 -19.75 8.52
N PRO A 498 -13.50 -19.41 7.63
CA PRO A 498 -13.84 -18.81 6.35
C PRO A 498 -14.49 -19.85 5.42
N THR A 499 -15.22 -19.37 4.44
CA THR A 499 -15.71 -20.17 3.32
C THR A 499 -14.93 -19.82 2.05
N ALA A 500 -15.11 -20.56 0.96
CA ALA A 500 -14.52 -20.18 -0.33
C ALA A 500 -14.89 -18.73 -0.75
N ALA A 501 -16.10 -18.28 -0.43
CA ALA A 501 -16.54 -16.92 -0.73
C ALA A 501 -15.80 -15.85 0.10
N SER A 502 -15.20 -16.21 1.24
CA SER A 502 -14.47 -15.27 2.09
C SER A 502 -13.16 -14.78 1.46
N PHE A 503 -12.62 -15.49 0.46
CA PHE A 503 -11.35 -15.17 -0.21
C PHE A 503 -11.50 -14.25 -1.41
N LYS A 504 -12.71 -13.74 -1.68
CA LYS A 504 -12.95 -12.73 -2.72
C LYS A 504 -13.89 -11.67 -2.20
N LEU A 505 -13.42 -10.43 -2.13
CA LEU A 505 -14.25 -9.33 -1.66
C LEU A 505 -15.31 -8.99 -2.71
N PRO A 506 -16.56 -8.68 -2.29
CA PRO A 506 -17.57 -8.20 -3.21
C PRO A 506 -17.17 -6.82 -3.75
N LEU A 507 -17.62 -6.51 -4.96
CA LEU A 507 -17.48 -5.16 -5.51
C LEU A 507 -18.37 -4.19 -4.74
N PRO A 508 -17.97 -2.91 -4.62
CA PRO A 508 -18.81 -1.88 -4.02
C PRO A 508 -20.22 -1.81 -4.60
N ALA A 509 -21.23 -1.76 -3.72
CA ALA A 509 -22.62 -1.70 -4.14
C ALA A 509 -22.95 -0.43 -4.96
N ALA A 510 -22.33 0.70 -4.59
CA ALA A 510 -22.51 1.97 -5.30
C ALA A 510 -21.99 1.91 -6.75
N ASP A 511 -20.82 1.30 -6.97
CA ASP A 511 -20.24 1.14 -8.30
C ASP A 511 -21.06 0.18 -9.17
N ILE A 512 -21.56 -0.92 -8.60
CA ILE A 512 -22.48 -1.82 -9.33
C ILE A 512 -23.75 -1.08 -9.77
N THR A 513 -24.29 -0.23 -8.89
CA THR A 513 -25.52 0.54 -9.18
C THR A 513 -25.31 1.55 -10.31
N THR A 514 -24.15 2.19 -10.34
CA THR A 514 -23.82 3.22 -11.35
C THR A 514 -23.30 2.63 -12.66
N ASN A 515 -22.65 1.47 -12.60
CA ASN A 515 -22.18 0.71 -13.75
C ASN A 515 -22.70 -0.75 -13.68
N PRO A 516 -23.92 -1.03 -14.20
CA PRO A 516 -24.50 -2.37 -14.19
C PRO A 516 -23.69 -3.43 -14.94
N LEU A 517 -22.76 -3.05 -15.82
CA LEU A 517 -21.86 -3.99 -16.50
C LEU A 517 -20.90 -4.69 -15.51
N LEU A 518 -20.70 -4.13 -14.32
CA LEU A 518 -19.93 -4.79 -13.26
C LEU A 518 -20.60 -6.07 -12.74
N SER A 519 -21.90 -6.24 -12.96
CA SER A 519 -22.63 -7.48 -12.64
C SER A 519 -22.55 -8.54 -13.76
N GLN A 520 -22.07 -8.18 -14.95
CA GLN A 520 -21.95 -9.11 -16.07
C GLN A 520 -20.65 -9.92 -15.99
N PRO A 521 -20.57 -11.10 -16.64
CA PRO A 521 -19.33 -11.86 -16.73
C PRO A 521 -18.17 -11.01 -17.28
N ALA A 522 -16.96 -11.23 -16.78
CA ALA A 522 -15.79 -10.52 -17.28
C ALA A 522 -15.49 -10.86 -18.75
N VAL A 523 -14.95 -9.88 -19.48
CA VAL A 523 -14.57 -10.00 -20.89
C VAL A 523 -13.05 -9.97 -21.05
N ALA A 524 -12.55 -10.50 -22.15
CA ALA A 524 -11.13 -10.40 -22.48
C ALA A 524 -10.77 -8.94 -22.83
N TYR A 525 -9.68 -8.43 -22.24
CA TYR A 525 -9.11 -7.14 -22.60
C TYR A 525 -8.18 -7.27 -23.82
N TYR A 526 -7.37 -8.33 -23.82
CA TYR A 526 -6.49 -8.65 -24.95
C TYR A 526 -7.23 -9.59 -25.90
N LYS A 527 -7.34 -9.18 -27.17
CA LYS A 527 -7.96 -9.96 -28.24
C LYS A 527 -6.98 -10.91 -28.90
#